data_AF-A0A831P8A2-F1
#
_entry.id   AF-A0A831P8A2-F1
#
_cell.length_a   1.000
_cell.length_b   1.000
_cell.length_c   1.000
_cell.angle_alpha   90.00
_cell.angle_beta   90.00
_cell.angle_gamma   90.00
#
_symmetry.space_group_name_H-M   'P 1'
#
loop_
_entity.id
_entity.type
_entity.pdbx_description
1 polymer ?
#
loop_
_entity_poly.entity_id
_entity_poly.type
_entity_poly.pdbx_seq_one_letter_code
_entity_poly.pdbx_strand_id
1 'polypeptide(L)'
;MSLGRAVLIPLLACALLVAGCAAPGVYGPYGYRVRQAHFNPGRYTVRRGDTLYFIAWRYRLDFRVLATWNHIRPPYTIYPGQRLRLRAPAARPGRRARG
;
A
#
# COMPACT_ATOMS: atom_id res chain seq x y z
N MET A 1 22.59 -13.95 49.97
CA MET A 1 22.94 -13.83 48.53
C MET A 1 21.68 -13.80 47.65
N SER A 2 20.78 -12.81 47.83
CA SER A 2 19.52 -12.73 47.04
C SER A 2 19.23 -11.34 46.43
N LEU A 3 20.05 -10.32 46.69
CA LEU A 3 19.84 -8.97 46.15
C LEU A 3 20.03 -8.91 44.61
N GLY A 4 20.85 -9.79 44.03
CA GLY A 4 21.11 -9.78 42.59
C GLY A 4 19.87 -10.11 41.74
N ARG A 5 18.99 -11.00 42.23
CA ARG A 5 17.78 -11.44 41.50
C ARG A 5 16.67 -10.39 41.51
N ALA A 6 16.56 -9.60 42.58
CA ALA A 6 15.51 -8.59 42.74
C ALA A 6 15.66 -7.40 41.78
N VAL A 7 16.88 -7.12 41.31
CA VAL A 7 17.18 -6.04 40.35
C VAL A 7 17.29 -6.56 38.91
N LEU A 8 17.67 -7.83 38.73
CA LEU A 8 17.79 -8.43 37.39
C LEU A 8 16.43 -8.58 36.68
N ILE A 9 15.39 -8.96 37.42
CA ILE A 9 14.04 -9.21 36.87
C ILE A 9 13.40 -7.94 36.28
N PRO A 10 13.38 -6.78 36.96
CA PRO A 10 12.80 -5.56 36.39
C PRO A 10 13.64 -5.00 35.21
N LEU A 11 14.97 -5.14 35.24
CA LEU A 11 15.83 -4.72 34.12
C LEU A 11 15.62 -5.56 32.86
N LEU A 12 15.47 -6.88 33.00
CA LEU A 12 15.14 -7.77 31.88
C LEU A 12 13.74 -7.44 31.32
N ALA A 13 12.75 -7.20 32.18
CA ALA A 13 11.40 -6.81 31.75
C ALA A 13 11.39 -5.47 30.98
N CYS A 14 12.18 -4.49 31.42
CA CYS A 14 12.29 -3.20 30.75
C CYS A 14 12.95 -3.33 29.37
N ALA A 15 13.97 -4.17 29.23
CA ALA A 15 14.64 -4.42 27.95
C ALA A 15 13.72 -5.10 26.92
N LEU A 16 12.83 -5.99 27.35
CA LEU A 16 11.84 -6.66 26.48
C LEU A 16 10.76 -5.71 25.94
N LEU A 17 10.42 -4.63 26.65
CA LEU A 17 9.41 -3.66 26.20
C LEU A 17 9.91 -2.72 25.09
N VAL A 18 11.22 -2.52 24.94
CA VAL A 18 11.80 -1.54 24.01
C VAL A 18 11.92 -2.05 22.56
N ALA A 19 11.79 -3.35 22.31
CA ALA A 19 11.95 -3.94 20.97
C ALA A 19 10.76 -3.73 20.00
N GLY A 20 9.70 -3.03 20.41
CA GLY A 20 8.42 -2.98 19.66
C GLY A 20 8.31 -1.99 18.50
N CYS A 21 9.27 -1.08 18.29
CA CYS A 21 9.07 0.08 17.40
C CYS A 21 9.91 0.06 16.11
N ALA A 22 9.83 -1.01 15.31
CA ALA A 22 10.31 -0.98 13.93
C ALA A 22 9.34 -1.73 13.01
N ALA A 23 8.33 -1.02 12.51
CA ALA A 23 7.49 -1.56 11.43
C ALA A 23 8.26 -1.44 10.10
N PRO A 24 8.65 -2.55 9.44
CA PRO A 24 9.26 -2.46 8.12
C PRO A 24 8.24 -1.89 7.13
N GLY A 25 8.55 -0.70 6.59
CA GLY A 25 7.78 -0.14 5.49
C GLY A 25 8.13 -0.89 4.20
N VAL A 26 7.14 -1.53 3.58
CA VAL A 26 7.30 -2.05 2.22
C VAL A 26 7.27 -0.86 1.26
N TYR A 27 8.39 -0.59 0.60
CA TYR A 27 8.48 0.38 -0.48
C TYR A 27 7.94 -0.23 -1.76
N GLY A 28 6.93 0.41 -2.35
CA GLY A 28 6.46 0.05 -3.68
C GLY A 28 7.52 0.38 -4.76
N PRO A 29 7.37 -0.13 -5.99
CA PRO A 29 8.30 0.09 -7.10
C PRO A 29 8.44 1.57 -7.53
N TYR A 30 7.64 2.47 -6.96
CA TYR A 30 7.70 3.92 -7.16
C TYR A 30 8.07 4.69 -5.89
N GLY A 31 8.63 4.03 -4.87
CA GLY A 31 9.12 4.68 -3.65
C GLY A 31 8.04 5.16 -2.67
N TYR A 32 6.76 4.93 -2.93
CA TYR A 32 5.70 5.21 -1.95
C TYR A 32 5.64 4.10 -0.89
N ARG A 33 5.55 4.50 0.39
CA ARG A 33 5.35 3.58 1.52
C ARG A 33 3.92 3.06 1.46
N VAL A 34 3.74 1.75 1.30
CA VAL A 34 2.40 1.12 1.37
C VAL A 34 1.99 1.03 2.85
N ARG A 35 1.46 2.12 3.41
CA ARG A 35 0.91 2.13 4.76
C ARG A 35 -0.48 1.48 4.73
N GLN A 36 -0.51 0.16 4.95
CA GLN A 36 -1.72 -0.64 5.18
C GLN A 36 -2.66 -0.70 3.96
N ALA A 37 -3.27 -1.86 3.73
CA ALA A 37 -4.32 -2.01 2.72
C ALA A 37 -5.54 -1.18 3.13
N HIS A 38 -5.54 0.10 2.81
CA HIS A 38 -6.72 0.95 2.92
C HIS A 38 -7.85 0.25 2.14
N PHE A 39 -9.02 0.07 2.76
CA PHE A 39 -10.15 -0.59 2.11
C PHE A 39 -10.57 0.23 0.90
N ASN A 40 -10.04 -0.14 -0.26
CA ASN A 40 -10.38 0.48 -1.52
C ASN A 40 -11.54 -0.34 -2.13
N PRO A 41 -12.67 0.25 -2.55
CA PRO A 41 -13.81 -0.50 -3.11
C PRO A 41 -13.49 -1.36 -4.34
N GLY A 42 -12.24 -1.34 -4.82
CA GLY A 42 -11.76 -2.15 -5.93
C GLY A 42 -12.13 -1.56 -7.28
N ARG A 43 -13.24 -0.81 -7.34
CA ARG A 43 -13.67 -0.07 -8.52
C ARG A 43 -14.23 1.31 -8.16
N TYR A 44 -14.13 2.23 -9.12
CA TYR A 44 -14.75 3.54 -9.09
C TYR A 44 -15.42 3.83 -10.43
N THR A 45 -16.59 4.46 -10.42
CA THR A 45 -17.23 4.98 -11.64
C THR A 45 -17.00 6.48 -11.70
N VAL A 46 -16.35 6.92 -12.75
CA VAL A 46 -15.99 8.33 -12.99
C VAL A 46 -17.26 9.18 -13.07
N ARG A 47 -17.27 10.31 -12.35
CA ARG A 47 -18.34 11.30 -12.34
C ARG A 47 -17.92 12.53 -13.14
N ARG A 48 -18.90 13.35 -13.54
CA ARG A 48 -18.63 14.62 -14.22
C ARG A 48 -17.76 15.51 -13.32
N GLY A 49 -16.66 16.03 -13.87
CA GLY A 49 -15.69 16.86 -13.16
C GLY A 49 -14.54 16.10 -12.51
N ASP A 50 -14.57 14.76 -12.50
CA ASP A 50 -13.45 13.98 -11.99
C ASP A 50 -12.24 14.05 -12.93
N THR A 51 -11.05 14.01 -12.32
CA THR A 51 -9.79 13.79 -13.02
C THR A 51 -9.11 12.53 -12.47
N LEU A 52 -8.25 11.90 -13.27
CA LEU A 52 -7.52 10.72 -12.83
C LEU A 52 -6.65 11.05 -11.59
N TYR A 53 -6.09 12.26 -11.55
CA TYR A 53 -5.31 12.77 -10.42
C TYR A 53 -6.16 12.87 -9.15
N PHE A 54 -7.33 13.50 -9.22
CA PHE A 54 -8.21 13.67 -8.06
C PHE A 54 -8.68 12.32 -7.50
N ILE A 55 -9.06 11.38 -8.37
CA ILE A 55 -9.45 10.02 -7.98
C ILE A 55 -8.26 9.31 -7.32
N ALA A 56 -7.08 9.34 -7.93
CA ALA A 56 -5.89 8.70 -7.37
C ALA A 56 -5.56 9.25 -5.97
N TRP A 57 -5.55 10.58 -5.82
CA TRP A 57 -5.32 11.25 -4.54
C TRP A 57 -6.34 10.84 -3.47
N ARG A 58 -7.64 10.84 -3.81
CA ARG A 58 -8.73 10.43 -2.89
C ARG A 58 -8.53 9.01 -2.35
N TYR A 59 -8.02 8.11 -3.18
CA TYR A 59 -7.77 6.71 -2.83
C TYR A 59 -6.33 6.42 -2.41
N ARG A 60 -5.51 7.45 -2.18
CA ARG A 60 -4.09 7.35 -1.81
C ARG A 60 -3.28 6.46 -2.77
N LEU A 61 -3.60 6.57 -4.06
CA LEU A 61 -2.90 5.90 -5.16
C LEU A 61 -2.03 6.90 -5.90
N ASP A 62 -0.95 6.41 -6.52
CA ASP A 62 -0.25 7.16 -7.56
C ASP A 62 -1.07 7.11 -8.85
N PHE A 63 -1.25 8.27 -9.50
CA PHE A 63 -2.08 8.36 -10.71
C PHE A 63 -1.49 7.61 -11.90
N ARG A 64 -0.16 7.48 -12.01
CA ARG A 64 0.51 6.70 -13.08
C ARG A 64 0.30 5.21 -12.86
N VAL A 65 0.31 4.76 -11.60
CA VAL A 65 -0.04 3.39 -11.23
C VAL A 65 -1.50 3.10 -11.55
N LEU A 66 -2.41 4.00 -11.14
CA LEU A 66 -3.83 3.89 -11.46
C LEU A 66 -4.06 3.87 -12.99
N ALA A 67 -3.36 4.72 -13.74
CA ALA A 67 -3.40 4.75 -15.19
C ALA A 67 -2.96 3.40 -15.78
N THR A 68 -1.85 2.85 -15.28
CA THR A 68 -1.30 1.56 -15.72
C THR A 68 -2.30 0.42 -15.51
N TRP A 69 -2.94 0.33 -14.34
CA TRP A 69 -3.95 -0.70 -14.06
C TRP A 69 -5.19 -0.62 -14.95
N ASN A 70 -5.45 0.56 -15.52
CA ASN A 70 -6.62 0.85 -16.35
C ASN A 70 -6.27 1.08 -17.82
N HIS A 71 -5.00 0.88 -18.22
CA HIS A 71 -4.51 1.10 -19.58
C HIS A 71 -4.75 2.52 -20.12
N ILE A 72 -4.67 3.52 -19.25
CA ILE A 72 -4.85 4.93 -19.61
C ILE A 72 -3.47 5.52 -19.96
N ARG A 73 -3.34 6.06 -21.17
CA ARG A 73 -2.11 6.70 -21.65
C ARG A 73 -2.16 8.22 -21.43
N PRO A 74 -1.02 8.94 -21.42
CA PRO A 74 -1.00 10.39 -21.54
C PRO A 74 -1.89 10.83 -22.72
N PRO A 75 -2.73 11.87 -22.58
CA PRO A 75 -2.76 12.87 -21.50
C PRO A 75 -3.62 12.48 -20.26
N TYR A 76 -3.86 11.19 -20.03
CA TYR A 76 -4.60 10.65 -18.88
C TYR A 76 -6.10 11.00 -18.82
N THR A 77 -6.70 11.17 -19.99
CA THR A 77 -8.12 11.49 -20.13
C THR A 77 -9.00 10.35 -19.60
N ILE A 78 -10.03 10.73 -18.85
CA ILE A 78 -11.11 9.86 -18.38
C ILE A 78 -12.46 10.48 -18.68
N TYR A 79 -13.50 9.65 -18.78
CA TYR A 79 -14.84 10.10 -19.15
C TYR A 79 -15.87 9.72 -18.07
N PRO A 80 -16.90 10.55 -17.82
CA PRO A 80 -18.01 10.18 -16.95
C PRO A 80 -18.61 8.83 -17.34
N GLY A 81 -18.89 7.98 -16.34
CA GLY A 81 -19.37 6.61 -16.54
C GLY A 81 -18.27 5.56 -16.69
N GLN A 82 -17.02 5.96 -16.95
CA GLN A 82 -15.90 5.02 -17.06
C GLN A 82 -15.64 4.30 -15.73
N ARG A 83 -15.46 2.97 -15.77
CA ARG A 83 -15.20 2.15 -14.59
C ARG A 83 -13.70 1.93 -14.42
N LEU A 84 -13.12 2.52 -13.39
CA LEU A 84 -11.71 2.37 -13.04
C LEU A 84 -11.52 1.26 -12.00
N ARG A 85 -10.49 0.43 -12.19
CA ARG A 85 -9.94 -0.49 -11.20
C ARG A 85 -9.06 0.31 -10.25
N LEU A 86 -9.27 0.13 -8.94
CA LEU A 86 -8.51 0.81 -7.89
C LEU A 86 -7.53 -0.13 -7.16
N ARG A 87 -7.35 -1.34 -7.69
CA ARG A 87 -6.46 -2.37 -7.16
C ARG A 87 -5.62 -2.92 -8.30
N ALA A 88 -4.43 -3.40 -7.96
CA ALA A 88 -3.56 -4.07 -8.91
C ALA A 88 -4.32 -5.22 -9.61
N PRO A 89 -4.22 -5.35 -10.94
CA PRO A 89 -4.71 -6.55 -11.61
C PRO A 89 -4.00 -7.74 -11.00
N ALA A 90 -4.74 -8.83 -10.77
CA ALA A 90 -4.14 -10.07 -10.30
C ALA A 90 -3.00 -10.42 -11.25
N ALA A 91 -1.78 -10.54 -10.73
CA ALA A 91 -0.70 -11.11 -11.49
C ALA A 91 -1.19 -12.48 -11.96
N ARG A 92 -1.26 -12.71 -13.27
CA ARG A 92 -1.48 -14.06 -13.78
C ARG A 92 -0.37 -14.90 -13.14
N PRO A 93 -0.67 -16.00 -12.43
CA PRO A 93 0.36 -16.93 -11.97
C PRO A 93 1.05 -17.48 -13.22
N GLY A 94 2.11 -16.80 -13.63
CA GLY A 94 2.80 -17.01 -14.88
C GLY A 94 3.91 -18.02 -14.66
N ARG A 95 3.61 -19.26 -15.07
CA ARG A 95 4.54 -20.11 -15.82
C ARG A 95 5.91 -20.25 -15.13
N ARG A 96 5.97 -21.11 -14.10
CA ARG A 96 7.23 -21.72 -13.65
C ARG A 96 8.05 -22.11 -14.89
N ALA A 97 9.29 -21.66 -14.89
CA ALA A 97 10.38 -22.05 -15.76
C ALA A 97 10.15 -23.43 -16.42
N ARG A 98 9.89 -23.41 -17.73
CA ARG A 98 10.19 -24.54 -18.62
C ARG A 98 11.28 -24.04 -19.55
N GLY A 99 12.46 -24.60 -19.39
CA GLY A 99 13.71 -24.25 -20.08
C GLY A 99 14.86 -24.64 -19.19
#